data_AF-K2KG58-F1
#
_entry.id   AF-K2KG58-F1
#
_cell.length_a   1.000
_cell.length_b   1.000
_cell.length_c   1.000
_cell.angle_alpha   90.00
_cell.angle_beta   90.00
_cell.angle_gamma   90.00
#
_symmetry.space_group_name_H-M   'P 1'
#
loop_
_entity.id
_entity.type
_entity.pdbx_description
1 polymer ?
#
loop_
_entity_poly.entity_id
_entity_poly.type
_entity_poly.pdbx_seq_one_letter_code
_entity_poly.pdbx_strand_id
1 'polypeptide(L)'
;MQDINREMEYLNKTLEKRRKEIQDLNKEISQALIHLREFIIRYFSDLISQVSGTSLETFNDFVIREIGDKGINIDTRVQNEFERQTQGIVNEIAKIETGFNADMSFFEKHAGAFGKIGIDLLKQSGFINATNIKLARDALVATGKFVGIDLALKFKPWGAVKLASNLNKGLPLIGLVIEAWDSYNKYKKQQEFEKTKEEMKSHFDGQKQEILDLINDEAKFKQTCFPSALELEKCIQECEESVKKRKSALKDWKNGFKLAKILSRAKIL
;
A
#
# COMPACT_ATOMS: atom_id res chain seq x y z
N MET A 1 31.50 -7.07 -29.78
CA MET A 1 31.06 -5.64 -29.70
C MET A 1 29.69 -5.39 -30.31
N GLN A 2 29.32 -6.02 -31.44
CA GLN A 2 27.94 -5.97 -31.94
C GLN A 2 26.97 -6.67 -30.97
N ASP A 3 27.36 -7.81 -30.41
CA ASP A 3 26.52 -8.56 -29.45
C ASP A 3 26.28 -7.77 -28.15
N ILE A 4 27.33 -7.18 -27.56
CA ILE A 4 27.20 -6.28 -26.39
C ILE A 4 26.17 -5.18 -26.66
N ASN A 5 26.22 -4.56 -27.84
CA ASN A 5 25.32 -3.47 -28.19
C ASN A 5 23.88 -3.96 -28.34
N ARG A 6 23.68 -5.16 -28.86
CA ARG A 6 22.37 -5.79 -29.02
C ARG A 6 21.77 -6.14 -27.66
N GLU A 7 22.53 -6.76 -26.77
CA GLU A 7 22.05 -7.12 -25.43
C GLU A 7 21.78 -5.88 -24.56
N MET A 8 22.60 -4.82 -24.68
CA MET A 8 22.33 -3.52 -24.01
C MET A 8 21.09 -2.81 -24.58
N GLU A 9 20.80 -2.97 -25.88
CA GLU A 9 19.57 -2.45 -26.49
C GLU A 9 18.34 -3.22 -26.00
N TYR A 10 18.46 -4.55 -25.91
CA TYR A 10 17.41 -5.40 -25.38
C TYR A 10 17.10 -5.05 -23.92
N LEU A 11 18.13 -4.98 -23.06
CA LEU A 11 17.98 -4.60 -21.66
C LEU A 11 17.37 -3.19 -21.51
N ASN A 12 17.77 -2.23 -22.33
CA ASN A 12 17.16 -0.90 -22.30
C ASN A 12 15.65 -0.94 -22.61
N LYS A 13 15.24 -1.74 -23.60
CA LYS A 13 13.82 -1.90 -23.95
C LYS A 13 13.02 -2.60 -22.85
N THR A 14 13.60 -3.58 -22.16
CA THR A 14 12.92 -4.24 -21.04
C THR A 14 12.78 -3.29 -19.86
N LEU A 15 13.82 -2.52 -19.52
CA LEU A 15 13.75 -1.49 -18.48
C LEU A 15 12.70 -0.41 -18.79
N GLU A 16 12.65 0.10 -20.03
CA GLU A 16 11.61 1.06 -20.46
C GLU A 16 10.20 0.48 -20.32
N LYS A 17 10.04 -0.83 -20.58
CA LYS A 17 8.78 -1.54 -20.36
C LYS A 17 8.44 -1.58 -18.86
N ARG A 18 9.38 -1.94 -17.98
CA ARG A 18 9.15 -1.98 -16.52
C ARG A 18 8.80 -0.61 -15.96
N ARG A 19 9.46 0.45 -16.43
CA ARG A 19 9.12 1.83 -16.04
C ARG A 19 7.68 2.19 -16.40
N LYS A 20 7.19 1.79 -17.59
CA LYS A 20 5.79 1.99 -17.97
C LYS A 20 4.84 1.19 -17.08
N GLU A 21 5.17 -0.07 -16.77
CA GLU A 21 4.37 -0.89 -15.84
C GLU A 21 4.29 -0.24 -14.44
N ILE A 22 5.38 0.33 -13.92
CA ILE A 22 5.38 1.11 -12.67
C ILE A 22 4.52 2.39 -12.77
N GLN A 23 4.57 3.08 -13.92
CA GLN A 23 3.72 4.26 -14.14
C GLN A 23 2.23 3.89 -14.15
N ASP A 24 1.87 2.74 -14.73
CA ASP A 24 0.50 2.26 -14.74
C ASP A 24 0.08 1.78 -13.33
N LEU A 25 0.95 1.08 -12.61
CA LEU A 25 0.76 0.75 -11.19
C LEU A 25 0.49 1.99 -10.34
N ASN A 26 1.21 3.09 -10.57
CA ASN A 26 1.00 4.34 -9.87
C ASN A 26 -0.41 4.92 -10.11
N LYS A 27 -0.98 4.75 -11.32
CA LYS A 27 -2.36 5.15 -11.62
C LYS A 27 -3.37 4.25 -10.90
N GLU A 28 -3.11 2.94 -10.83
CA GLU A 28 -3.94 2.00 -10.08
C GLU A 28 -3.97 2.33 -8.58
N ILE A 29 -2.82 2.71 -8.00
CA ILE A 29 -2.74 3.19 -6.62
C ILE A 29 -3.60 4.45 -6.42
N SER A 30 -3.47 5.45 -7.29
CA SER A 30 -4.28 6.67 -7.19
C SER A 30 -5.78 6.38 -7.32
N GLN A 31 -6.18 5.40 -8.14
CA GLN A 31 -7.58 4.97 -8.23
C GLN A 31 -8.07 4.24 -6.99
N ALA A 32 -7.28 3.30 -6.45
CA ALA A 32 -7.60 2.63 -5.19
C ALA A 32 -7.81 3.64 -4.05
N LEU A 33 -7.00 4.71 -4.01
CA LEU A 33 -7.15 5.80 -3.06
C LEU A 33 -8.48 6.56 -3.21
N ILE A 34 -8.95 6.79 -4.45
CA ILE A 34 -10.26 7.41 -4.69
C ILE A 34 -11.36 6.52 -4.13
N HIS A 35 -11.37 5.23 -4.46
CA HIS A 35 -12.38 4.29 -3.97
C HIS A 35 -12.36 4.15 -2.45
N LEU A 36 -11.17 4.12 -1.84
CA LEU A 36 -11.03 4.08 -0.38
C LEU A 36 -11.62 5.33 0.27
N ARG A 37 -11.35 6.53 -0.27
CA ARG A 37 -11.95 7.77 0.24
C ARG A 37 -13.47 7.74 0.15
N GLU A 38 -14.01 7.33 -1.00
CA GLU A 38 -15.46 7.23 -1.20
C GLU A 38 -16.10 6.25 -0.22
N PHE A 39 -15.50 5.07 -0.06
CA PHE A 39 -15.96 4.07 0.89
C PHE A 39 -15.94 4.61 2.33
N ILE A 40 -14.82 5.16 2.78
CA ILE A 40 -14.65 5.64 4.17
C ILE A 40 -15.62 6.79 4.46
N ILE A 41 -15.74 7.77 3.55
CA ILE A 41 -16.68 8.88 3.72
C ILE A 41 -18.10 8.35 3.84
N ARG A 42 -18.52 7.46 2.94
CA ARG A 42 -19.88 6.93 2.94
C ARG A 42 -20.15 6.08 4.17
N TYR A 43 -19.29 5.11 4.44
CA TYR A 43 -19.49 4.13 5.52
C TYR A 43 -19.60 4.80 6.89
N PHE A 44 -18.67 5.70 7.23
CA PHE A 44 -18.72 6.39 8.53
C PHE A 44 -19.84 7.43 8.60
N SER A 45 -20.19 8.09 7.49
CA SER A 45 -21.36 8.98 7.47
C SER A 45 -22.66 8.21 7.67
N ASP A 46 -22.77 7.01 7.09
CA ASP A 46 -23.91 6.11 7.29
C ASP A 46 -23.99 5.64 8.75
N LEU A 47 -22.86 5.31 9.40
CA LEU A 47 -22.84 4.98 10.83
C LEU A 47 -23.31 6.14 11.72
N ILE A 48 -22.84 7.37 11.44
CA ILE A 48 -23.24 8.60 12.15
C ILE A 48 -24.74 8.86 11.96
N SER A 49 -25.26 8.70 10.74
CA SER A 49 -26.67 8.88 10.43
C SER A 49 -27.54 7.84 11.14
N GLN A 50 -27.13 6.56 11.07
CA GLN A 50 -27.83 5.46 11.72
C GLN A 50 -27.89 5.63 13.23
N VAL A 51 -26.75 5.88 13.89
CA VAL A 51 -26.74 6.08 15.36
C VAL A 51 -27.60 7.28 15.75
N SER A 52 -27.57 8.37 14.97
CA SER A 52 -28.44 9.55 15.20
C SER A 52 -29.93 9.21 15.14
N GLY A 53 -30.32 8.30 14.25
CA GLY A 53 -31.71 7.88 14.05
C GLY A 53 -32.22 6.84 15.04
N THR A 54 -31.34 6.22 15.84
CA THR A 54 -31.76 5.20 16.81
C THR A 54 -32.58 5.77 17.96
N SER A 55 -33.58 4.99 18.38
CA SER A 55 -34.28 5.08 19.66
C SER A 55 -33.66 4.13 20.67
N LEU A 56 -34.08 4.19 21.94
CA LEU A 56 -33.63 3.26 22.99
C LEU A 56 -33.87 1.80 22.60
N GLU A 57 -35.01 1.51 21.97
CA GLU A 57 -35.44 0.17 21.56
C GLU A 57 -34.62 -0.37 20.39
N THR A 58 -34.15 0.51 19.50
CA THR A 58 -33.47 0.12 18.24
C THR A 58 -31.95 0.26 18.32
N PHE A 59 -31.43 0.88 19.39
CA PHE A 59 -30.01 1.12 19.58
C PHE A 59 -29.20 -0.18 19.69
N ASN A 60 -29.71 -1.18 20.42
CA ASN A 60 -29.00 -2.44 20.58
C ASN A 60 -28.84 -3.20 19.26
N ASP A 61 -29.87 -3.17 18.42
CA ASP A 61 -29.82 -3.77 17.08
C ASP A 61 -28.75 -3.10 16.21
N PHE A 62 -28.65 -1.76 16.27
CA PHE A 62 -27.59 -1.01 15.60
C PHE A 62 -26.20 -1.42 16.11
N VAL A 63 -25.99 -1.49 17.42
CA VAL A 63 -24.70 -1.88 18.01
C VAL A 63 -24.30 -3.29 17.56
N ILE A 64 -25.19 -4.27 17.65
CA ILE A 64 -24.91 -5.66 17.26
C ILE A 64 -24.60 -5.75 15.76
N ARG A 65 -25.39 -5.09 14.92
CA ARG A 65 -25.29 -5.20 13.46
C ARG A 65 -24.11 -4.44 12.88
N GLU A 66 -23.92 -3.19 13.30
CA GLU A 66 -22.94 -2.28 12.69
C GLU A 66 -21.59 -2.33 13.40
N ILE A 67 -21.58 -2.41 14.73
CA ILE A 67 -20.36 -2.34 15.54
C ILE A 67 -19.82 -3.73 15.85
N GLY A 68 -20.70 -4.65 16.27
CA GLY A 68 -20.32 -5.99 16.71
C GLY A 68 -19.60 -6.00 18.06
N ASP A 69 -19.37 -7.20 18.62
CA ASP A 69 -18.56 -7.30 19.84
C ASP A 69 -17.18 -6.72 19.56
N LYS A 70 -16.77 -5.88 20.47
CA LYS A 70 -15.54 -5.14 20.38
C LYS A 70 -15.26 -4.46 19.01
N GLY A 71 -16.27 -3.90 18.34
CA GLY A 71 -16.04 -3.14 17.09
C GLY A 71 -15.66 -4.02 15.89
N ILE A 72 -15.72 -5.35 16.04
CA ILE A 72 -15.21 -6.30 15.05
C ILE A 72 -15.86 -6.15 13.68
N ASN A 73 -17.13 -5.71 13.61
CA ASN A 73 -17.81 -5.54 12.33
C ASN A 73 -17.27 -4.32 11.57
N ILE A 74 -16.96 -3.22 12.27
CA ILE A 74 -16.33 -2.03 11.67
C ILE A 74 -14.94 -2.38 11.18
N ASP A 75 -14.12 -2.99 12.04
CA ASP A 75 -12.74 -3.37 11.72
C ASP A 75 -12.70 -4.29 10.49
N THR A 76 -13.55 -5.32 10.47
CA THR A 76 -13.63 -6.27 9.36
C THR A 76 -14.08 -5.60 8.06
N ARG A 77 -15.08 -4.71 8.11
CA ARG A 77 -15.57 -4.01 6.91
C ARG A 77 -14.52 -3.09 6.32
N VAL A 78 -13.82 -2.32 7.16
CA VAL A 78 -12.74 -1.45 6.72
C VAL A 78 -11.58 -2.28 6.16
N GLN A 79 -11.15 -3.33 6.87
CA GLN A 79 -10.09 -4.23 6.41
C GLN A 79 -10.41 -4.84 5.04
N ASN A 80 -11.62 -5.39 4.87
CA ASN A 80 -12.04 -6.00 3.61
C ASN A 80 -12.04 -4.98 2.45
N GLU A 81 -12.35 -3.72 2.70
CA GLU A 81 -12.25 -2.67 1.69
C GLU A 81 -10.80 -2.49 1.24
N PHE A 82 -9.88 -2.31 2.20
CA PHE A 82 -8.47 -2.14 1.89
C PHE A 82 -7.90 -3.36 1.16
N GLU A 83 -8.22 -4.57 1.60
CA GLU A 83 -7.87 -5.80 0.87
C GLU A 83 -8.37 -5.76 -0.57
N ARG A 84 -9.65 -5.43 -0.77
CA ARG A 84 -10.26 -5.38 -2.09
C ARG A 84 -9.58 -4.37 -3.02
N GLN A 85 -9.23 -3.19 -2.51
CA GLN A 85 -8.65 -2.13 -3.33
C GLN A 85 -7.15 -2.33 -3.58
N THR A 86 -6.44 -3.05 -2.70
CA THR A 86 -4.98 -3.19 -2.79
C THR A 86 -4.52 -4.52 -3.38
N GLN A 87 -5.31 -5.59 -3.33
CA GLN A 87 -4.89 -6.92 -3.81
C GLN A 87 -4.45 -6.92 -5.29
N GLY A 88 -5.13 -6.16 -6.16
CA GLY A 88 -4.73 -6.03 -7.56
C GLY A 88 -3.34 -5.40 -7.72
N ILE A 89 -3.10 -4.31 -6.98
CA ILE A 89 -1.82 -3.58 -6.96
C ILE A 89 -0.70 -4.50 -6.47
N VAL A 90 -0.95 -5.26 -5.40
CA VAL A 90 -0.02 -6.26 -4.87
C VAL A 90 0.38 -7.28 -5.93
N ASN A 91 -0.60 -7.79 -6.68
CA ASN A 91 -0.36 -8.79 -7.72
C ASN A 91 0.45 -8.21 -8.89
N GLU A 92 0.17 -6.96 -9.28
CA GLU A 92 0.93 -6.28 -10.32
C GLU A 92 2.37 -5.97 -9.88
N ILE A 93 2.61 -5.54 -8.64
CA ILE A 93 3.98 -5.40 -8.09
C ILE A 93 4.75 -6.71 -8.26
N ALA A 94 4.18 -7.84 -7.82
CA ALA A 94 4.82 -9.14 -7.91
C ALA A 94 5.12 -9.56 -9.36
N LYS A 95 4.23 -9.20 -10.29
CA LYS A 95 4.38 -9.47 -11.73
C LYS A 95 5.48 -8.62 -12.37
N ILE A 96 5.54 -7.32 -12.07
CA ILE A 96 6.59 -6.42 -12.55
C ILE A 96 7.94 -6.91 -12.05
N GLU A 97 8.01 -7.23 -10.76
CA GLU A 97 9.22 -7.69 -10.10
C GLU A 97 9.72 -9.03 -10.66
N THR A 98 8.83 -10.03 -10.79
CA THR A 98 9.17 -11.32 -11.42
C THR A 98 9.70 -11.12 -12.84
N GLY A 99 9.06 -10.24 -13.60
CA GLY A 99 9.48 -9.93 -14.95
C GLY A 99 10.84 -9.21 -14.99
N PHE A 100 11.06 -8.23 -14.11
CA PHE A 100 12.33 -7.53 -13.97
C PHE A 100 13.46 -8.51 -13.61
N ASN A 101 13.23 -9.42 -12.66
CA ASN A 101 14.18 -10.46 -12.29
C ASN A 101 14.52 -11.40 -13.46
N ALA A 102 13.53 -11.75 -14.29
CA ALA A 102 13.76 -12.55 -15.50
C ALA A 102 14.61 -11.79 -16.53
N ASP A 103 14.31 -10.51 -16.76
CA ASP A 103 15.08 -9.64 -17.66
C ASP A 103 16.54 -9.51 -17.20
N MET A 104 16.74 -9.36 -15.88
CA MET A 104 18.06 -9.27 -15.26
C MET A 104 18.84 -10.59 -15.35
N SER A 105 18.21 -11.72 -15.04
CA SER A 105 18.86 -13.04 -15.14
C SER A 105 19.24 -13.38 -16.59
N PHE A 106 18.40 -13.00 -17.55
CA PHE A 106 18.71 -13.12 -18.97
C PHE A 106 19.95 -12.29 -19.33
N PHE A 107 20.01 -11.03 -18.86
CA PHE A 107 21.18 -10.19 -19.08
C PHE A 107 22.43 -10.78 -18.43
N GLU A 108 22.38 -11.23 -17.19
CA GLU A 108 23.51 -11.82 -16.45
C GLU A 108 24.16 -12.98 -17.21
N LYS A 109 23.34 -13.92 -17.71
CA LYS A 109 23.81 -15.08 -18.50
C LYS A 109 24.63 -14.67 -19.72
N HIS A 110 24.33 -13.52 -20.32
CA HIS A 110 25.05 -12.98 -21.47
C HIS A 110 26.16 -11.98 -21.06
N ALA A 111 26.03 -11.34 -19.89
CA ALA A 111 26.94 -10.34 -19.35
C ALA A 111 28.32 -10.90 -19.00
N GLY A 112 28.40 -12.17 -18.58
CA GLY A 112 29.67 -12.86 -18.35
C GLY A 112 30.56 -12.90 -19.60
N ALA A 113 29.97 -12.99 -20.80
CA ALA A 113 30.68 -12.92 -22.07
C ALA A 113 31.16 -11.50 -22.42
N PHE A 114 30.70 -10.48 -21.70
CA PHE A 114 31.00 -9.06 -21.93
C PHE A 114 32.04 -8.49 -20.94
N GLY A 115 32.58 -9.33 -20.05
CA GLY A 115 33.67 -8.96 -19.14
C GLY A 115 33.28 -7.88 -18.12
N LYS A 116 34.22 -6.99 -17.80
CA LYS A 116 34.08 -5.98 -16.72
C LYS A 116 32.85 -5.08 -16.87
N ILE A 117 32.42 -4.81 -18.11
CA ILE A 117 31.24 -3.96 -18.41
C ILE A 117 29.95 -4.63 -17.93
N GLY A 118 29.81 -5.95 -18.14
CA GLY A 118 28.68 -6.73 -17.65
C GLY A 118 28.68 -6.79 -16.13
N ILE A 119 29.82 -7.12 -15.53
CA ILE A 119 29.99 -7.25 -14.07
C ILE A 119 29.70 -5.93 -13.33
N ASP A 120 30.16 -4.79 -13.84
CA ASP A 120 29.92 -3.48 -13.22
C ASP A 120 28.46 -3.02 -13.37
N LEU A 121 27.73 -3.49 -14.38
CA LEU A 121 26.29 -3.26 -14.48
C LEU A 121 25.54 -4.09 -13.43
N LEU A 122 25.87 -5.38 -13.30
CA LEU A 122 25.30 -6.28 -12.29
C LEU A 122 25.55 -5.80 -10.86
N LYS A 123 26.73 -5.23 -10.59
CA LYS A 123 27.08 -4.69 -9.26
C LYS A 123 26.33 -3.41 -8.90
N GLN A 124 26.03 -2.54 -9.87
CA GLN A 124 25.34 -1.28 -9.61
C GLN A 124 23.83 -1.42 -9.47
N SER A 125 23.22 -2.44 -10.10
CA SER A 125 21.79 -2.67 -10.01
C SER A 125 21.33 -3.41 -8.73
N GLY A 126 22.21 -3.58 -7.73
CA GLY A 126 21.84 -4.17 -6.43
C GLY A 126 21.31 -5.61 -6.53
N PHE A 127 21.94 -6.43 -7.39
CA PHE A 127 21.34 -7.57 -8.10
C PHE A 127 20.49 -8.59 -7.34
N ILE A 128 20.64 -8.75 -6.04
CA ILE A 128 19.74 -9.62 -5.28
C ILE A 128 19.58 -8.99 -3.91
N ASN A 129 18.44 -8.34 -3.71
CA ASN A 129 17.75 -8.62 -2.49
C ASN A 129 16.44 -9.34 -2.77
N ALA A 130 16.50 -10.46 -3.49
CA ALA A 130 15.44 -11.46 -3.50
C ALA A 130 15.02 -11.86 -2.07
N THR A 131 15.87 -11.63 -1.06
CA THR A 131 15.55 -11.78 0.37
C THR A 131 14.67 -10.63 0.88
N ASN A 132 14.90 -9.36 0.54
CA ASN A 132 14.00 -8.23 0.86
C ASN A 132 12.74 -8.26 0.02
N ILE A 133 12.83 -8.75 -1.20
CA ILE A 133 11.74 -8.92 -2.16
C ILE A 133 10.83 -10.09 -1.76
N LYS A 134 11.40 -11.25 -1.40
CA LYS A 134 10.65 -12.31 -0.73
C LYS A 134 10.16 -11.85 0.62
N LEU A 135 10.94 -11.11 1.41
CA LEU A 135 10.46 -10.52 2.68
C LEU A 135 9.39 -9.48 2.45
N ALA A 136 9.33 -8.76 1.33
CA ALA A 136 8.31 -7.77 1.04
C ALA A 136 7.04 -8.44 0.49
N ARG A 137 7.18 -9.48 -0.32
CA ARG A 137 6.10 -10.37 -0.75
C ARG A 137 5.55 -11.19 0.41
N ASP A 138 6.40 -11.80 1.21
CA ASP A 138 6.06 -12.58 2.40
C ASP A 138 5.64 -11.65 3.54
N ALA A 139 6.13 -10.40 3.61
CA ALA A 139 5.50 -9.37 4.42
C ALA A 139 4.11 -9.14 3.88
N LEU A 140 3.87 -8.77 2.63
CA LEU A 140 2.52 -8.56 2.08
C LEU A 140 1.56 -9.74 2.30
N VAL A 141 2.02 -10.98 2.12
CA VAL A 141 1.22 -12.21 2.25
C VAL A 141 1.05 -12.63 3.72
N ALA A 142 2.07 -12.46 4.58
CA ALA A 142 1.96 -12.71 6.02
C ALA A 142 1.36 -11.53 6.80
N THR A 143 1.26 -10.36 6.16
CA THR A 143 0.60 -9.15 6.62
C THR A 143 -0.76 -8.95 5.95
N GLY A 144 -1.63 -9.98 6.05
CA GLY A 144 -3.06 -9.71 6.29
C GLY A 144 -3.28 -8.71 7.46
N LYS A 145 -2.23 -8.41 8.24
CA LYS A 145 -2.06 -7.18 9.02
C LYS A 145 -1.38 -6.08 8.22
N PHE A 146 -2.09 -5.38 7.35
CA PHE A 146 -1.62 -4.13 6.76
C PHE A 146 -0.96 -3.24 7.82
N VAL A 147 0.36 -3.14 7.81
CA VAL A 147 1.11 -2.29 8.74
C VAL A 147 0.78 -0.85 8.33
N GLY A 148 -0.13 -0.22 9.07
CA GLY A 148 -0.79 1.04 8.70
C GLY A 148 -2.27 1.00 9.07
N ILE A 149 -3.02 0.02 8.56
CA ILE A 149 -4.41 -0.26 8.96
C ILE A 149 -4.45 -1.01 10.29
N ASP A 150 -3.53 -1.93 10.60
CA ASP A 150 -3.39 -2.49 11.97
C ASP A 150 -2.91 -1.42 12.98
N LEU A 151 -2.41 -0.26 12.53
CA LEU A 151 -2.03 0.88 13.38
C LEU A 151 -3.18 1.90 13.51
N ALA A 152 -3.95 2.14 12.43
CA ALA A 152 -5.16 2.98 12.42
C ALA A 152 -6.41 2.27 12.98
N LEU A 153 -6.48 0.93 12.88
CA LEU A 153 -7.48 0.06 13.52
C LEU A 153 -7.00 -0.52 14.86
N LYS A 154 -5.71 -0.37 15.22
CA LYS A 154 -5.29 -0.47 16.65
C LYS A 154 -5.92 0.62 17.51
N PHE A 155 -6.67 1.54 16.90
CA PHE A 155 -7.60 2.39 17.57
C PHE A 155 -8.49 1.56 18.49
N LYS A 156 -8.32 1.79 19.80
CA LYS A 156 -9.12 1.20 20.85
C LYS A 156 -10.19 2.20 21.24
N PRO A 157 -11.42 2.16 20.68
CA PRO A 157 -12.54 2.91 21.22
C PRO A 157 -13.03 2.30 22.55
N TRP A 158 -12.36 1.25 23.05
CA TRP A 158 -12.60 0.61 24.36
C TRP A 158 -12.42 1.56 25.56
N GLY A 159 -12.00 2.81 25.39
CA GLY A 159 -12.09 3.81 26.46
C GLY A 159 -13.55 4.10 26.83
N ALA A 160 -14.43 4.20 25.84
CA ALA A 160 -15.88 4.36 26.03
C ALA A 160 -16.56 3.00 26.26
N VAL A 161 -16.07 1.91 25.65
CA VAL A 161 -16.60 0.56 25.88
C VAL A 161 -16.00 -0.12 27.13
N LYS A 162 -15.10 0.54 27.86
CA LYS A 162 -14.76 0.19 29.27
C LYS A 162 -15.89 0.50 30.24
N LEU A 163 -17.02 1.00 29.74
CA LEU A 163 -18.31 0.95 30.41
C LEU A 163 -19.05 -0.38 30.21
N ALA A 164 -18.66 -1.21 29.23
CA ALA A 164 -19.29 -2.50 28.94
C ALA A 164 -18.49 -3.72 29.42
N SER A 165 -17.19 -3.62 29.75
CA SER A 165 -16.41 -4.79 30.18
C SER A 165 -16.58 -5.19 31.66
N ASN A 166 -17.51 -4.58 32.41
CA ASN A 166 -17.88 -5.02 33.76
C ASN A 166 -19.13 -5.93 33.77
N LEU A 167 -19.34 -6.63 32.65
CA LEU A 167 -20.43 -7.56 32.34
C LEU A 167 -20.67 -8.71 33.34
N ASN A 168 -19.80 -8.93 34.33
CA ASN A 168 -20.03 -9.94 35.36
C ASN A 168 -20.60 -9.41 36.68
N LYS A 169 -20.87 -8.09 36.81
CA LYS A 169 -21.48 -7.51 38.02
C LYS A 169 -22.39 -6.33 37.68
N GLY A 170 -23.64 -6.61 37.31
CA GLY A 170 -24.75 -5.65 37.32
C GLY A 170 -24.76 -4.63 36.17
N LEU A 171 -25.68 -4.85 35.23
CA LEU A 171 -26.09 -3.99 34.10
C LEU A 171 -24.96 -3.41 33.20
N PRO A 172 -24.72 -4.01 32.03
CA PRO A 172 -23.66 -3.60 31.11
C PRO A 172 -24.16 -2.57 30.09
N LEU A 173 -23.33 -1.57 29.78
CA LEU A 173 -23.57 -0.57 28.74
C LEU A 173 -23.42 -1.12 27.29
N ILE A 174 -23.77 -2.40 27.11
CA ILE A 174 -24.37 -2.95 25.89
C ILE A 174 -25.58 -3.73 26.40
N GLY A 175 -26.68 -3.00 26.56
CA GLY A 175 -27.83 -3.47 27.31
C GLY A 175 -28.53 -2.31 27.98
N LEU A 176 -29.25 -1.51 27.19
CA LEU A 176 -30.51 -1.00 27.72
C LEU A 176 -31.36 -2.22 28.05
N VAL A 177 -31.18 -2.77 29.25
CA VAL A 177 -32.16 -3.66 29.85
C VAL A 177 -33.37 -2.78 30.13
N ILE A 178 -34.38 -2.88 29.26
CA ILE A 178 -35.71 -2.26 29.42
C ILE A 178 -36.52 -3.05 30.48
N GLU A 179 -35.87 -3.63 31.49
CA GLU A 179 -36.57 -4.20 32.65
C GLU A 179 -36.49 -3.17 33.78
N ALA A 180 -37.66 -2.67 34.18
CA ALA A 180 -37.92 -1.55 35.10
C ALA A 180 -37.95 -0.14 34.45
N TRP A 181 -38.93 0.06 33.57
CA TRP A 181 -39.44 1.39 33.20
C TRP A 181 -40.25 2.00 34.35
N ASP A 182 -39.61 2.29 35.48
CA ASP A 182 -40.23 3.14 36.49
C ASP A 182 -40.17 4.61 36.04
N SER A 183 -41.36 5.22 35.97
CA SER A 183 -41.67 6.52 35.35
C SER A 183 -40.88 7.73 35.87
N TYR A 184 -40.06 7.57 36.92
CA TYR A 184 -39.56 8.68 37.72
C TYR A 184 -38.37 9.45 37.11
N ASN A 185 -37.61 8.88 36.16
CA ASN A 185 -36.38 9.51 35.62
C ASN A 185 -36.26 9.46 34.08
N LYS A 186 -37.38 9.50 33.35
CA LYS A 186 -37.43 9.41 31.87
C LYS A 186 -36.56 10.49 31.19
N TYR A 187 -36.56 11.72 31.70
CA TYR A 187 -35.79 12.83 31.14
C TYR A 187 -34.27 12.64 31.27
N LYS A 188 -33.79 12.26 32.47
CA LYS A 188 -32.37 12.02 32.72
C LYS A 188 -31.83 10.86 31.86
N LYS A 189 -32.59 9.77 31.75
CA LYS A 189 -32.24 8.63 30.89
C LYS A 189 -32.18 9.00 29.41
N GLN A 190 -33.09 9.85 28.93
CA GLN A 190 -33.02 10.36 27.56
C GLN A 190 -31.77 11.22 27.34
N GLN A 191 -31.41 12.09 28.29
CA GLN A 191 -30.18 12.88 28.18
C GLN A 191 -28.92 12.02 28.13
N GLU A 192 -28.82 10.99 28.97
CA GLU A 192 -27.69 10.05 28.97
C GLU A 192 -27.61 9.28 27.65
N PHE A 193 -28.75 8.88 27.08
CA PHE A 193 -28.81 8.24 25.78
C PHE A 193 -28.35 9.15 24.64
N GLU A 194 -28.87 10.39 24.57
CA GLU A 194 -28.42 11.35 23.55
C GLU A 194 -26.93 11.68 23.70
N LYS A 195 -26.41 11.80 24.93
CA LYS A 195 -24.96 11.98 25.17
C LYS A 195 -24.14 10.79 24.64
N THR A 196 -24.63 9.57 24.86
CA THR A 196 -23.99 8.35 24.32
C THR A 196 -23.94 8.39 22.79
N LYS A 197 -25.04 8.79 22.14
CA LYS A 197 -25.09 8.97 20.69
C LYS A 197 -24.11 10.04 20.20
N GLU A 198 -24.02 11.19 20.88
CA GLU A 198 -23.04 12.23 20.55
C GLU A 198 -21.58 11.74 20.63
N GLU A 199 -21.24 11.02 21.71
CA GLU A 199 -19.90 10.44 21.89
C GLU A 199 -19.58 9.45 20.76
N MET A 200 -20.51 8.57 20.40
CA MET A 200 -20.34 7.63 19.28
C MET A 200 -20.14 8.33 17.94
N LYS A 201 -20.92 9.40 17.67
CA LYS A 201 -20.76 10.19 16.44
C LYS A 201 -19.40 10.86 16.37
N SER A 202 -18.94 11.44 17.47
CA SER A 202 -17.60 12.03 17.55
C SER A 202 -16.51 10.98 17.33
N HIS A 203 -16.69 9.76 17.84
CA HIS A 203 -15.75 8.67 17.59
C HIS A 203 -15.73 8.23 16.12
N PHE A 204 -16.89 8.05 15.50
CA PHE A 204 -16.97 7.70 14.08
C PHE A 204 -16.38 8.80 13.19
N ASP A 205 -16.62 10.06 13.52
CA ASP A 205 -16.05 11.18 12.77
C ASP A 205 -14.52 11.25 12.94
N GLY A 206 -14.02 11.07 14.17
CA GLY A 206 -12.58 11.00 14.44
C GLY A 206 -11.89 9.88 13.66
N GLN A 207 -12.45 8.66 13.69
CA GLN A 207 -11.92 7.53 12.93
C GLN A 207 -11.93 7.78 11.42
N LYS A 208 -13.02 8.36 10.91
CA LYS A 208 -13.10 8.77 9.51
C LYS A 208 -11.97 9.73 9.16
N GLN A 209 -11.70 10.75 9.98
CA GLN A 209 -10.60 11.71 9.72
C GLN A 209 -9.22 11.03 9.78
N GLU A 210 -8.95 10.19 10.77
CA GLU A 210 -7.66 9.50 10.88
C GLU A 210 -7.35 8.63 9.66
N ILE A 211 -8.35 7.89 9.17
CA ILE A 211 -8.20 7.08 7.95
C ILE A 211 -8.05 7.99 6.73
N LEU A 212 -8.84 9.06 6.63
CA LEU A 212 -8.72 10.04 5.54
C LEU A 212 -7.34 10.70 5.50
N ASP A 213 -6.77 11.07 6.63
CA ASP A 213 -5.43 11.66 6.72
C ASP A 213 -4.33 10.70 6.22
N LEU A 214 -4.49 9.40 6.48
CA LEU A 214 -3.58 8.38 5.94
C LEU A 214 -3.67 8.28 4.42
N ILE A 215 -4.89 8.30 3.85
CA ILE A 215 -5.12 8.06 2.42
C ILE A 215 -5.10 9.33 1.55
N ASN A 216 -5.18 10.51 2.16
CA ASN A 216 -5.06 11.80 1.47
C ASN A 216 -3.60 12.11 1.11
N ASP A 217 -2.64 11.59 1.88
CA ASP A 217 -1.22 11.65 1.56
C ASP A 217 -0.81 10.41 0.73
N GLU A 218 -0.93 10.51 -0.59
CA GLU A 218 -0.59 9.41 -1.52
C GLU A 218 0.86 8.93 -1.33
N ALA A 219 1.81 9.83 -1.05
CA ALA A 219 3.21 9.47 -0.87
C ALA A 219 3.41 8.63 0.40
N LYS A 220 2.83 9.07 1.51
CA LYS A 220 2.84 8.34 2.78
C LYS A 220 2.09 7.02 2.68
N PHE A 221 0.96 7.00 1.98
CA PHE A 221 0.21 5.78 1.72
C PHE A 221 1.04 4.77 0.93
N LYS A 222 1.70 5.19 -0.16
CA LYS A 222 2.61 4.33 -0.93
C LYS A 222 3.76 3.81 -0.09
N GLN A 223 4.40 4.67 0.69
CA GLN A 223 5.50 4.28 1.56
C GLN A 223 5.08 3.26 2.62
N THR A 224 3.87 3.41 3.17
CA THR A 224 3.35 2.56 4.25
C THR A 224 2.82 1.23 3.71
N CYS A 225 2.02 1.27 2.65
CA CYS A 225 1.30 0.10 2.13
C CYS A 225 2.06 -0.64 1.02
N PHE A 226 2.93 0.04 0.28
CA PHE A 226 3.64 -0.52 -0.88
C PHE A 226 5.14 -0.15 -0.91
N PRO A 227 5.89 -0.37 0.19
CA PRO A 227 7.32 -0.07 0.21
C PRO A 227 8.10 -0.81 -0.90
N SER A 228 7.68 -2.02 -1.27
CA SER A 228 8.24 -2.79 -2.38
C SER A 228 8.11 -2.10 -3.74
N ALA A 229 7.02 -1.37 -3.99
CA ALA A 229 6.85 -0.64 -5.23
C ALA A 229 7.89 0.48 -5.35
N LEU A 230 8.16 1.19 -4.25
CA LEU A 230 9.18 2.25 -4.19
C LEU A 230 10.60 1.69 -4.37
N GLU A 231 10.90 0.56 -3.74
CA GLU A 231 12.19 -0.12 -3.93
C GLU A 231 12.37 -0.58 -5.38
N LEU A 232 11.32 -1.16 -5.98
CA LEU A 232 11.35 -1.64 -7.36
C LEU A 232 11.52 -0.48 -8.36
N GLU A 233 10.80 0.63 -8.17
CA GLU A 233 10.94 1.84 -9.00
C GLU A 233 12.37 2.37 -8.95
N LYS A 234 12.94 2.49 -7.75
CA LYS A 234 14.32 2.94 -7.55
C LYS A 234 15.33 2.02 -8.25
N CYS A 235 15.18 0.69 -8.09
CA CYS A 235 16.05 -0.28 -8.75
C CYS A 235 15.99 -0.19 -10.27
N ILE A 236 14.79 -0.07 -10.85
CA ILE A 236 14.61 0.10 -12.30
C ILE A 236 15.29 1.39 -12.78
N GLN A 237 15.10 2.50 -12.06
CA GLN A 237 15.70 3.79 -12.43
C GLN A 237 17.24 3.73 -12.40
N GLU A 238 17.83 3.18 -11.34
CA GLU A 238 19.29 3.01 -11.22
C GLU A 238 19.85 2.14 -12.35
N CYS A 239 19.09 1.12 -12.77
CA CYS A 239 19.43 0.28 -13.93
C CYS A 239 19.38 1.07 -15.24
N GLU A 240 18.32 1.86 -15.48
CA GLU A 240 18.17 2.68 -16.69
C GLU A 240 19.32 3.68 -16.83
N GLU A 241 19.64 4.41 -15.75
CA GLU A 241 20.76 5.35 -15.71
C GLU A 241 22.09 4.65 -15.97
N SER A 242 22.28 3.48 -15.36
CA SER A 242 23.44 2.64 -15.55
C SER A 242 23.60 2.22 -17.01
N VAL A 243 22.57 1.67 -17.63
CA VAL A 243 22.55 1.23 -19.03
C VAL A 243 22.83 2.41 -19.96
N LYS A 244 22.21 3.56 -19.73
CA LYS A 244 22.42 4.79 -20.52
C LYS A 244 23.88 5.24 -20.50
N LYS A 245 24.50 5.27 -19.32
CA LYS A 245 25.93 5.65 -19.16
C LYS A 245 26.85 4.71 -19.94
N ARG A 246 26.64 3.39 -19.86
CA ARG A 246 27.47 2.42 -20.60
C ARG A 246 27.23 2.51 -22.11
N LYS A 247 26.00 2.72 -22.58
CA LYS A 247 25.72 2.90 -24.01
C LYS A 247 26.46 4.13 -24.57
N SER A 248 26.50 5.23 -23.83
CA SER A 248 27.29 6.41 -24.21
C SER A 248 28.79 6.07 -24.31
N ALA A 249 29.36 5.46 -23.27
CA ALA A 249 30.77 5.08 -23.25
C ALA A 249 31.15 4.12 -24.39
N LEU A 250 30.29 3.14 -24.70
CA LEU A 250 30.48 2.22 -25.83
C LEU A 250 30.43 2.94 -27.19
N LYS A 251 29.57 3.96 -27.33
CA LYS A 251 29.49 4.79 -28.55
C LYS A 251 30.76 5.61 -28.72
N ASP A 252 31.24 6.24 -27.65
CA ASP A 252 32.46 7.06 -27.67
C ASP A 252 33.69 6.22 -27.99
N TRP A 253 33.81 5.05 -27.36
CA TRP A 253 34.87 4.07 -27.65
C TRP A 253 34.86 3.61 -29.12
N LYS A 254 33.68 3.29 -29.67
CA LYS A 254 33.53 2.91 -31.09
C LYS A 254 33.98 4.04 -32.03
N ASN A 255 33.65 5.28 -31.70
CA ASN A 255 34.05 6.44 -32.50
C ASN A 255 35.57 6.66 -32.44
N GLY A 256 36.17 6.59 -31.25
CA GLY A 256 37.63 6.67 -31.07
C GLY A 256 38.38 5.58 -31.84
N PHE A 257 37.90 4.33 -31.78
CA PHE A 257 38.50 3.21 -32.52
C PHE A 257 38.42 3.41 -34.04
N LYS A 258 37.28 3.89 -34.56
CA LYS A 258 37.14 4.24 -35.98
C LYS A 258 38.15 5.33 -36.39
N LEU A 259 38.30 6.37 -35.59
CA LEU A 259 39.27 7.45 -35.83
C LEU A 259 40.70 6.92 -35.85
N ALA A 260 41.10 6.12 -34.86
CA ALA A 260 42.43 5.51 -34.81
C ALA A 260 42.73 4.66 -36.06
N LYS A 261 41.75 3.86 -36.53
CA LYS A 261 41.88 3.06 -37.76
C LYS A 261 41.99 3.91 -39.03
N ILE A 262 41.37 5.08 -39.06
CA ILE A 262 41.50 6.02 -40.19
C ILE A 262 42.91 6.64 -40.18
N LEU A 263 43.37 7.12 -39.01
CA LEU A 263 44.69 7.72 -38.85
C LEU A 263 45.82 6.74 -39.19
N SER A 264 45.70 5.48 -38.77
CA SER A 264 46.69 4.43 -39.08
C SER A 264 46.74 4.09 -40.57
N ARG A 265 45.61 4.16 -41.29
CA ARG A 265 45.55 3.93 -42.75
C ARG A 265 46.09 5.13 -43.54
N ALA A 266 45.96 6.33 -42.99
CA ALA A 266 46.46 7.56 -43.59
C ALA A 266 47.98 7.78 -43.37
N LYS A 267 48.68 6.90 -42.64
CA LYS A 267 50.08 7.08 -42.18
C LYS A 267 50.31 8.40 -41.42
N ILE A 268 49.32 8.84 -40.64
CA ILE A 268 49.42 10.07 -39.82
C ILE A 268 49.97 9.75 -38.41
N LEU A 269 50.16 8.46 -38.11
CA LEU A 269 50.89 7.90 -36.96
C LEU A 269 51.81 6.79 -37.50
#